data_AF-A0A1X0TYY6-F1
#
_entry.id   AF-A0A1X0TYY6-F1
#
_cell.length_a   1.000
_cell.length_b   1.000
_cell.length_c   1.000
_cell.angle_alpha   90.00
_cell.angle_beta   90.00
_cell.angle_gamma   90.00
#
_symmetry.space_group_name_H-M   'P 1'
#
loop_
_entity.id
_entity.type
_entity.pdbx_description
1 polymer ?
#
loop_
_entity_poly.entity_id
_entity_poly.type
_entity_poly.pdbx_seq_one_letter_code
_entity_poly.pdbx_strand_id
1 'polypeptide(L)' 'MMEFLYFPDNKLEYIPAVATLILFMILAYIVFMMFRKKSKKDEEKMKSFEKQVMDHLEQEEKKNNKK' A
#
# COMPACT_ATOMS: atom_id res chain seq x y z
N MET A 1 -22.14 6.26 31.96
CA MET A 1 -21.45 7.39 32.61
C MET A 1 -20.60 8.04 31.56
N MET A 2 -20.66 9.36 31.41
CA MET A 2 -19.78 10.08 30.51
C MET A 2 -18.42 10.12 31.22
N GLU A 3 -17.43 9.34 30.75
CA GLU A 3 -16.05 9.54 31.16
C GLU A 3 -15.70 10.97 30.80
N PHE A 4 -15.63 11.83 31.82
CA PHE A 4 -15.32 13.24 31.66
C PHE A 4 -13.97 13.31 30.94
N LEU A 5 -13.92 13.94 29.75
CA LEU A 5 -12.65 14.24 29.10
C LEU A 5 -11.86 15.10 30.07
N TYR A 6 -10.88 14.50 30.75
CA TYR A 6 -9.96 15.22 31.61
C TYR A 6 -9.01 15.98 30.69
N PHE A 7 -9.20 17.28 30.64
CA PHE A 7 -8.29 18.19 29.98
C PHE A 7 -7.31 18.68 31.03
N PRO A 8 -6.03 18.29 30.95
CA PRO A 8 -5.05 18.81 31.90
C PRO A 8 -4.92 20.32 31.79
N ASP A 9 -4.91 20.99 32.95
CA ASP A 9 -4.73 22.44 33.06
C ASP A 9 -3.35 22.86 32.54
N ASN A 10 -2.35 21.99 32.68
CA ASN A 10 -0.99 22.23 32.22
C ASN A 10 -0.76 21.63 30.84
N LYS A 11 -0.45 22.49 29.85
CA LYS A 11 -0.28 22.09 28.45
C LYS A 11 0.83 21.04 28.22
N LEU A 12 1.77 20.94 29.16
CA LEU A 12 2.87 19.97 29.11
C LEU A 12 2.38 18.52 29.22
N GLU A 13 1.22 18.28 29.84
CA GLU A 13 0.67 16.94 29.99
C GLU A 13 0.12 16.36 28.67
N TYR A 14 -0.07 17.18 27.62
CA TYR A 14 -0.45 16.71 26.28
C TYR A 14 0.73 16.22 25.42
N ILE A 15 1.97 16.48 25.83
CA ILE A 15 3.19 16.03 25.11
C ILE A 15 3.16 14.53 24.78
N PRO A 16 2.83 13.60 25.71
CA PRO A 16 2.74 12.18 25.38
C PRO A 16 1.69 11.87 24.31
N ALA A 17 0.55 12.58 24.29
CA ALA A 17 -0.49 12.39 23.27
C ALA A 17 -0.01 12.87 21.89
N VAL A 18 0.66 14.01 21.82
CA VAL A 18 1.23 14.53 20.56
C VAL A 18 2.37 13.64 20.07
N ALA A 19 3.23 13.15 20.97
CA ALA A 19 4.31 12.24 20.63
C ALA A 19 3.79 10.91 20.04
N THR A 20 2.77 10.33 20.65
CA THR A 20 2.14 9.10 20.12
C THR A 20 1.46 9.34 18.77
N LEU A 21 0.75 10.47 18.60
CA LEU A 21 0.16 10.85 17.33
C LEU A 21 1.22 10.96 16.22
N ILE A 22 2.33 11.66 16.49
CA ILE A 22 3.44 11.81 15.53
C ILE A 22 4.06 10.46 15.21
N LEU A 23 4.27 9.60 16.20
CA LEU A 23 4.79 8.25 16.00
C LEU A 23 3.89 7.44 15.06
N PHE A 24 2.57 7.44 15.29
CA PHE A 24 1.62 6.75 14.42
C PHE A 24 1.58 7.33 13.00
N MET A 25 1.66 8.66 12.86
CA MET A 25 1.72 9.29 11.54
C MET A 25 2.99 8.90 10.77
N ILE A 26 4.15 8.86 11.43
CA ILE A 26 5.41 8.42 10.81
C ILE A 26 5.30 6.95 10.38
N LEU A 27 4.79 6.08 11.25
CA LEU A 27 4.61 4.67 10.94
C LEU A 27 3.66 4.46 9.76
N ALA A 28 2.51 5.16 9.74
CA ALA A 28 1.56 5.11 8.63
C ALA A 28 2.20 5.58 7.32
N TYR A 29 2.99 6.65 7.36
CA TYR A 29 3.72 7.13 6.19
C TYR A 29 4.73 6.12 5.67
N ILE A 30 5.49 5.47 6.56
CA ILE A 30 6.45 4.41 6.19
C ILE A 30 5.72 3.24 5.53
N VAL A 31 4.63 2.76 6.14
CA VAL A 31 3.81 1.66 5.59
C VAL A 31 3.27 2.03 4.21
N PHE A 32 2.72 3.24 4.07
CA PHE A 32 2.22 3.74 2.79
C PHE A 32 3.32 3.77 1.72
N MET A 33 4.52 4.26 2.07
CA MET A 33 5.66 4.28 1.16
C MET A 33 6.12 2.87 0.76
N MET A 34 6.15 1.93 1.71
CA MET A 34 6.46 0.52 1.46
C MET A 34 5.44 -0.11 0.51
N PHE A 35 4.15 0.12 0.75
CA PHE A 35 3.06 -0.40 -0.06
C PHE A 35 3.15 0.13 -1.50
N ARG A 36 3.39 1.44 -1.67
CA ARG A 36 3.57 2.06 -2.98
C ARG A 36 4.76 1.50 -3.75
N LYS A 37 5.88 1.22 -3.07
CA LYS A 37 7.07 0.61 -3.69
C LYS A 37 6.83 -0.84 -4.09
N LYS A 38 6.07 -1.61 -3.30
CA LYS A 38 5.68 -2.98 -3.61
C LYS A 38 4.76 -3.02 -4.84
N SER A 39 3.74 -2.16 -4.85
CA SER A 39 2.76 -2.08 -5.95
C SER A 39 3.41 -1.84 -7.32
N LYS A 40 4.42 -0.96 -7.42
CA LYS A 40 5.14 -0.76 -8.69
C LYS A 40 5.87 -2.00 -9.19
N LYS A 41 6.47 -2.78 -8.29
CA LYS A 41 7.16 -4.03 -8.65
C LYS A 41 6.17 -5.11 -9.08
N ASP A 42 5.01 -5.14 -8.44
CA ASP A 42 3.96 -6.10 -8.78
C ASP A 42 3.34 -5.76 -10.14
N GLU A 43 3.19 -4.47 -10.48
CA GLU A 43 2.71 -4.03 -11.80
C GLU A 43 3.67 -4.42 -12.94
N GLU A 44 4.98 -4.23 -12.77
CA GLU A 44 5.98 -4.64 -13.77
C GLU A 44 5.99 -6.17 -13.97
N LYS A 45 5.87 -6.95 -12.89
CA LYS A 45 5.75 -8.41 -12.98
C LYS A 45 4.48 -8.83 -13.71
N MET A 46 3.34 -8.19 -13.40
CA MET A 46 2.06 -8.46 -14.05
C MET A 46 2.15 -8.22 -15.57
N LYS A 47 2.73 -7.08 -16.00
CA LYS A 47 2.90 -6.76 -17.42
C LYS A 47 3.75 -7.79 -18.16
N SER A 48 4.83 -8.27 -17.55
CA SER A 48 5.68 -9.30 -18.16
C SER A 48 4.98 -10.65 -18.28
N PHE A 49 4.07 -10.97 -17.36
CA PHE A 49 3.26 -12.18 -17.40
C PHE A 49 2.15 -12.08 -18.45
N GLU A 50 1.41 -10.96 -18.48
CA GLU A 50 0.39 -10.71 -19.50
C GLU A 50 0.96 -10.81 -20.92
N LYS A 51 2.13 -10.22 -21.15
CA LYS A 51 2.78 -10.29 -22.46
C LYS A 51 3.10 -11.72 -22.89
N GLN A 52 3.64 -12.54 -21.97
CA GLN A 52 3.95 -13.94 -22.26
C GLN A 52 2.70 -14.77 -22.56
N VAL A 53 1.61 -14.54 -21.82
CA VAL A 53 0.34 -15.23 -22.06
C VAL A 53 -0.26 -14.84 -23.41
N MET A 54 -0.25 -13.55 -23.75
CA MET A 54 -0.73 -13.07 -25.05
C MET A 54 0.09 -13.64 -26.21
N ASP A 55 1.43 -13.66 -26.10
CA ASP A 55 2.30 -14.24 -27.12
C ASP A 55 2.01 -15.75 -27.34
N HIS A 56 1.70 -16.50 -26.28
CA HIS A 56 1.32 -17.91 -26.40
C HIS A 56 -0.04 -18.10 -27.08
N LEU A 57 -1.04 -17.33 -26.68
CA LEU A 57 -2.38 -17.38 -27.28
C LEU A 57 -2.33 -17.03 -28.78
N GLU A 58 -1.56 -16.02 -29.15
CA GLU A 58 -1.41 -15.61 -30.55
C GLU A 58 -0.70 -16.67 -31.40
N GLN A 59 0.25 -17.41 -30.81
CA GLN A 59 0.90 -18.55 -31.46
C GLN A 59 -0.04 -19.75 -31.61
N GLU A 60 -0.89 -20.03 -30.62
CA GLU A 60 -1.90 -21.09 -30.72
C GLU A 60 -2.96 -20.77 -31.77
N GLU A 61 -3.44 -19.53 -31.84
CA GLU A 61 -4.37 -19.10 -32.89
C GLU A 61 -3.75 -19.23 -34.29
N LYS A 62 -2.49 -18.80 -34.47
CA LYS A 62 -1.77 -18.94 -35.74
C LYS A 62 -1.56 -20.41 -36.12
N LYS A 63 -1.38 -21.31 -35.16
CA LYS A 63 -1.29 -22.75 -35.40
C LYS A 63 -2.62 -23.37 -35.81
N ASN A 64 -3.72 -22.97 -35.15
CA ASN A 64 -5.05 -23.47 -35.46
C ASN A 64 -5.58 -22.96 -36.81
N ASN A 65 -5.30 -21.71 -37.19
CA ASN A 65 -5.70 -21.17 -38.49
C ASN A 65 -4.92 -21.73 -39.69
N LYS A 66 -3.81 -22.43 -39.44
CA LYS A 66 -2.94 -23.00 -40.48
C LYS A 66 -3.17 -24.51 -40.69
N LYS A 67 -4.12 -25.09 -39.95
CA LYS A 67 -4.47 -26.52 -39.96
C LYS A 67 -5.83 -26.70 -40.61
#